data_AF-A0A075HDA0-F1
#
_entry.id   AF-A0A075HDA0-F1
#
_cell.length_a   1.000
_cell.length_b   1.000
_cell.length_c   1.000
_cell.angle_alpha   90.00
_cell.angle_beta   90.00
_cell.angle_gamma   90.00
#
_symmetry.space_group_name_H-M   'P 1'
#
loop_
_entity.id
_entity.type
_entity.pdbx_description
1 polymer ?
#
loop_
_entity_poly.entity_id
_entity_poly.type
_entity_poly.pdbx_seq_one_letter_code
_entity_poly.pdbx_strand_id
1 'polypeptide(L)'
;MDTSDQAGDFDRKTFAKVRGAEKARKTVWILAVASALVMITPFTVGLLPWNLVIFVLPALVCTVSAKPFLKRGKDDLAGNVLRCNMVFGLLGLAICGLVLNS
;
A
#
# COMPACT_ATOMS: atom_id res chain seq x y z
N MET A 1 1.69 -13.67 -0.17
CA MET A 1 2.73 -12.60 -0.08
C MET A 1 4.04 -13.37 -0.06
N ASP A 2 5.11 -12.97 -0.74
CA ASP A 2 6.33 -13.82 -0.84
C ASP A 2 6.89 -14.31 0.52
N THR A 3 6.61 -13.59 1.62
CA THR A 3 6.97 -14.02 2.98
C THR A 3 6.02 -15.06 3.59
N SER A 4 4.75 -15.14 3.17
CA SER A 4 3.79 -16.18 3.58
C SER A 4 3.98 -17.50 2.83
N ASP A 5 4.57 -17.44 1.63
CA ASP A 5 4.60 -18.57 0.69
C ASP A 5 5.93 -19.37 0.77
N GLN A 6 6.78 -19.04 1.76
CA GLN A 6 8.11 -19.63 1.95
C GLN A 6 8.10 -21.16 2.15
N ALA A 7 7.02 -21.69 2.73
CA ALA A 7 6.88 -23.13 2.98
C ALA A 7 6.56 -23.93 1.70
N GLY A 8 6.06 -23.28 0.63
CA GLY A 8 5.80 -23.91 -0.68
C GLY A 8 6.90 -23.63 -1.70
N ASP A 9 7.63 -22.52 -1.55
CA ASP A 9 8.73 -22.09 -2.42
C ASP A 9 10.06 -22.82 -2.11
N PHE A 10 10.07 -24.14 -2.22
CA PHE A 10 11.27 -24.96 -1.96
C PHE A 10 12.40 -24.67 -2.95
N ASP A 11 12.09 -24.51 -4.23
CA ASP A 11 13.07 -24.35 -5.31
C ASP A 11 13.29 -22.87 -5.73
N ARG A 12 12.51 -21.93 -5.19
CA ARG A 12 12.60 -20.50 -5.55
C ARG A 12 13.53 -19.70 -4.63
N LYS A 13 14.29 -18.78 -5.23
CA LYS A 13 15.07 -17.74 -4.53
C LYS A 13 14.21 -16.49 -4.34
N THR A 14 13.24 -16.60 -3.45
CA THR A 14 12.31 -15.51 -3.09
C THR A 14 13.04 -14.44 -2.26
N PHE A 15 12.69 -13.16 -2.40
CA PHE A 15 13.40 -12.07 -1.70
C PHE A 15 13.44 -12.27 -0.18
N ALA A 16 12.36 -12.82 0.38
CA ALA A 16 12.25 -13.17 1.79
C ALA A 16 13.19 -14.33 2.20
N LYS A 17 13.55 -15.24 1.29
CA LYS A 17 14.47 -16.37 1.52
C LYS A 17 15.94 -15.92 1.41
N VAL A 18 16.24 -14.97 0.53
CA VAL A 18 17.60 -14.43 0.31
C VAL A 18 17.99 -13.39 1.38
N ARG A 19 17.08 -12.49 1.77
CA ARG A 19 17.36 -11.41 2.74
C ARG A 19 16.74 -11.61 4.12
N GLY A 20 15.90 -12.63 4.30
CA GLY A 20 15.15 -12.88 5.53
C GLY A 20 13.80 -12.15 5.55
N ALA A 21 12.80 -12.78 6.17
CA ALA A 21 11.42 -12.29 6.25
C ALA A 21 11.34 -10.89 6.91
N GLU A 22 12.21 -10.59 7.86
CA GLU A 22 12.22 -9.31 8.55
C GLU A 22 12.64 -8.14 7.65
N LYS A 23 13.66 -8.34 6.79
CA LYS A 23 14.08 -7.33 5.81
C LYS A 23 13.03 -7.16 4.70
N ALA A 24 12.36 -8.24 4.31
CA ALA A 24 11.25 -8.18 3.37
C ALA A 24 10.10 -7.32 3.93
N ARG A 25 9.69 -7.53 5.19
CA ARG A 25 8.64 -6.72 5.85
C ARG A 25 8.97 -5.23 5.93
N LYS A 26 10.22 -4.88 6.27
CA LYS A 26 10.68 -3.47 6.24
C LYS A 26 10.58 -2.88 4.83
N THR A 27 10.97 -3.63 3.82
CA THR A 27 10.92 -3.18 2.41
C THR A 27 9.48 -2.91 1.98
N VAL A 28 8.54 -3.81 2.31
CA VAL A 28 7.12 -3.63 2.04
C VAL A 28 6.59 -2.35 2.70
N TRP A 29 6.97 -2.09 3.95
CA TRP A 29 6.53 -0.89 4.65
C TRP A 29 7.07 0.39 3.99
N ILE A 30 8.34 0.41 3.59
CA ILE A 30 8.93 1.55 2.87
C ILE A 30 8.21 1.77 1.54
N LEU A 31 7.92 0.70 0.79
CA LEU A 31 7.20 0.78 -0.48
C LEU A 31 5.76 1.30 -0.29
N ALA A 32 5.09 0.85 0.78
CA ALA A 32 3.75 1.32 1.13
C ALA A 32 3.74 2.82 1.44
N VAL A 33 4.70 3.31 2.23
CA VAL A 33 4.86 4.75 2.50
C VAL A 33 5.18 5.53 1.23
N ALA A 34 6.07 5.02 0.38
CA ALA A 34 6.38 5.64 -0.90
C ALA A 34 5.14 5.75 -1.80
N SER A 35 4.30 4.71 -1.86
CA SER A 35 3.05 4.75 -2.62
C SER A 35 2.07 5.81 -2.10
N ALA A 36 1.96 5.99 -0.78
CA ALA A 36 1.14 7.05 -0.20
C ALA A 36 1.66 8.45 -0.56
N LEU A 37 2.98 8.66 -0.61
CA LEU A 37 3.57 9.93 -1.06
C LEU A 37 3.26 10.21 -2.54
N VAL A 38 3.38 9.21 -3.40
CA VAL A 38 3.01 9.34 -4.82
C VAL A 38 1.53 9.69 -4.96
N MET A 39 0.66 9.08 -4.16
CA MET A 39 -0.78 9.35 -4.17
C MET A 39 -1.13 10.78 -3.73
N ILE A 40 -0.33 11.39 -2.86
CA ILE A 40 -0.51 12.79 -2.40
C ILE A 40 0.09 13.81 -3.39
N THR A 41 1.06 13.39 -4.21
CA THR A 41 1.76 14.26 -5.19
C THR A 41 0.84 15.09 -6.10
N PRO A 42 -0.23 14.54 -6.71
CA PRO A 42 -1.10 15.36 -7.56
C PRO A 42 -1.80 16.52 -6.81
N PHE A 43 -1.99 16.40 -5.49
CA PHE A 43 -2.56 17.47 -4.67
C PHE A 43 -1.53 18.56 -4.34
N THR A 44 -0.25 18.20 -4.17
CA THR A 44 0.82 19.16 -3.88
C THR A 44 1.28 19.94 -5.11
N VAL A 45 1.23 19.30 -6.29
CA VAL A 45 1.56 19.94 -7.58
C VAL A 45 0.41 20.81 -8.09
N GLY A 46 -0.76 20.77 -7.44
CA GLY A 46 -1.93 21.56 -7.83
C GLY A 46 -2.72 20.98 -9.01
N LEU A 47 -2.47 19.71 -9.38
CA LEU A 47 -3.27 19.02 -10.40
C LEU A 47 -4.68 18.71 -9.88
N LEU A 48 -4.82 18.44 -8.58
CA LEU A 48 -6.10 18.18 -7.92
C LEU A 48 -6.34 19.19 -6.78
N PRO A 49 -7.57 19.71 -6.61
CA PRO A 49 -7.92 20.60 -5.51
C PRO A 49 -7.90 19.86 -4.17
N TRP A 50 -7.47 20.56 -3.10
CA TRP A 50 -7.36 20.01 -1.74
C TRP A 50 -8.66 19.47 -1.16
N ASN A 51 -9.81 19.97 -1.62
CA ASN A 51 -11.13 19.51 -1.20
C ASN A 51 -11.38 18.03 -1.50
N LEU A 52 -10.71 17.48 -2.52
CA LEU A 52 -10.89 16.09 -2.95
C LEU A 52 -10.00 15.09 -2.19
N VAL A 53 -9.07 15.58 -1.35
CA VAL A 53 -8.20 14.72 -0.51
C VAL A 53 -9.02 13.82 0.42
N ILE A 54 -10.24 14.23 0.78
CA ILE A 54 -11.12 13.47 1.65
C ILE A 54 -11.47 12.08 1.09
N PHE A 55 -11.51 11.94 -0.25
CA PHE A 55 -11.76 10.66 -0.92
C PHE A 55 -10.54 9.72 -0.88
N VAL A 56 -9.35 10.26 -0.68
CA VAL A 56 -8.07 9.54 -0.66
C VAL A 56 -7.65 9.18 0.77
N LEU A 57 -8.25 9.82 1.79
CA LEU A 57 -8.02 9.52 3.21
C LEU A 57 -8.18 8.04 3.61
N PRO A 58 -9.23 7.30 3.16
CA PRO A 58 -9.40 5.90 3.54
C PRO A 58 -8.21 5.02 3.13
N ALA A 59 -7.63 5.30 1.95
CA ALA A 59 -6.44 4.62 1.45
C ALA A 59 -5.20 4.92 2.31
N LEU A 60 -5.03 6.18 2.74
CA LEU A 60 -3.95 6.54 3.68
C LEU A 60 -4.09 5.80 5.02
N VAL A 61 -5.32 5.66 5.54
CA VAL A 61 -5.58 4.89 6.77
C VAL A 61 -5.22 3.42 6.59
N CYS A 62 -5.56 2.80 5.45
CA CYS A 62 -5.16 1.43 5.14
C CYS A 62 -3.62 1.28 5.08
N THR A 63 -2.91 2.27 4.53
CA THR A 63 -1.44 2.29 4.49
C THR A 63 -0.83 2.29 5.89
N VAL A 64 -1.33 3.14 6.79
CA VAL A 64 -0.85 3.20 8.19
C VAL A 64 -1.17 1.91 8.94
N SER A 65 -2.35 1.34 8.68
CA SER A 65 -2.82 0.10 9.29
C SER A 65 -2.00 -1.12 8.90
N ALA A 66 -1.30 -1.11 7.75
CA ALA A 66 -0.43 -2.21 7.34
C ALA A 66 0.81 -2.40 8.26
N LYS A 67 1.30 -1.33 8.90
CA LYS A 67 2.50 -1.35 9.78
C LYS A 67 2.39 -2.32 10.97
N PRO A 68 1.31 -2.30 11.79
CA PRO A 68 1.16 -3.26 12.89
C PRO A 68 1.00 -4.72 12.44
N PHE A 69 0.38 -4.97 11.28
CA PHE A 69 0.25 -6.33 10.74
C PHE A 69 1.60 -6.92 10.31
N LEU A 70 2.43 -6.11 9.65
CA LEU A 70 3.81 -6.47 9.29
C LEU A 70 4.68 -6.74 10.53
N LYS A 71 4.55 -5.93 11.60
CA LYS A 71 5.27 -6.17 12.87
C LYS A 71 4.86 -7.47 13.56
N ARG A 72 3.58 -7.85 13.46
CA ARG A 72 3.05 -9.09 14.06
C ARG A 72 3.34 -10.34 13.23
N GLY A 73 4.00 -10.20 12.07
CA GLY A 73 4.29 -11.30 11.15
C GLY A 73 3.07 -11.93 10.49
N LYS A 74 1.93 -11.23 10.52
CA LYS A 74 0.69 -11.63 9.84
C LYS A 74 0.72 -11.09 8.41
N ASP A 75 1.63 -11.64 7.62
CA ASP A 75 1.95 -11.12 6.29
C ASP A 75 0.78 -11.26 5.30
N ASP A 76 -0.06 -12.29 5.46
CA ASP A 76 -1.27 -12.47 4.65
C ASP A 76 -2.29 -11.34 4.87
N LEU A 77 -2.56 -11.00 6.14
CA LEU A 77 -3.43 -9.90 6.53
C LEU A 77 -2.85 -8.54 6.09
N ALA A 78 -1.54 -8.35 6.22
CA ALA A 78 -0.87 -7.15 5.73
C ALA A 78 -1.05 -6.99 4.20
N GLY A 79 -0.92 -8.09 3.45
CA GLY A 79 -1.18 -8.12 2.02
C GLY A 79 -2.62 -7.76 1.67
N ASN A 80 -3.60 -8.29 2.42
CA ASN A 80 -5.02 -7.98 2.18
C ASN A 80 -5.36 -6.51 2.47
N VAL A 81 -4.82 -5.95 3.55
CA VAL A 81 -4.96 -4.51 3.86
C VAL A 81 -4.33 -3.64 2.77
N LEU A 82 -3.19 -4.07 2.21
CA LEU A 82 -2.54 -3.36 1.10
C LEU A 82 -3.36 -3.44 -0.20
N ARG A 83 -4.07 -4.54 -0.45
CA ARG A 83 -5.02 -4.65 -1.58
C ARG A 83 -6.22 -3.73 -1.39
N CYS A 84 -6.78 -3.66 -0.18
CA CYS A 84 -7.83 -2.69 0.13
C CYS A 84 -7.35 -1.26 -0.11
N ASN A 85 -6.13 -0.93 0.32
CA ASN A 85 -5.51 0.36 0.06
C ASN A 85 -5.48 0.69 -1.45
N MET A 86 -5.08 -0.27 -2.29
CA MET A 86 -5.07 -0.08 -3.75
C MET A 86 -6.46 0.23 -4.30
N VAL A 87 -7.48 -0.53 -3.89
CA VAL A 87 -8.86 -0.34 -4.36
C VAL A 87 -9.41 1.01 -3.93
N PHE A 88 -9.25 1.38 -2.65
CA PHE A 88 -9.70 2.67 -2.14
C PHE A 88 -8.93 3.84 -2.76
N GLY A 89 -7.63 3.69 -3.02
CA GLY A 89 -6.82 4.71 -3.67
C GLY A 89 -7.26 4.96 -5.11
N LEU A 90 -7.48 3.88 -5.87
CA LEU A 90 -8.01 3.96 -7.24
C LEU A 90 -9.41 4.57 -7.30
N LEU A 91 -10.32 4.09 -6.45
CA LEU A 91 -11.68 4.66 -6.35
C LEU A 91 -11.64 6.14 -5.96
N GLY A 92 -10.82 6.51 -4.98
CA GLY A 92 -10.67 7.90 -4.54
C GLY A 92 -10.20 8.80 -5.69
N LEU A 93 -9.15 8.40 -6.41
CA LEU A 93 -8.65 9.15 -7.56
C LEU A 93 -9.64 9.19 -8.74
N ALA A 94 -10.36 8.10 -9.01
CA ALA A 94 -11.38 8.06 -10.06
C ALA A 94 -12.55 9.02 -9.75
N ILE A 95 -13.02 9.04 -8.51
CA ILE A 95 -14.05 9.98 -8.06
C ILE A 95 -13.54 11.42 -8.17
N CYS A 96 -12.28 11.67 -7.81
CA CYS A 96 -11.68 13.00 -8.00
C CYS A 96 -11.73 13.45 -9.47
N GLY A 97 -11.39 12.56 -10.41
CA GLY A 97 -11.45 12.84 -11.84
C GLY A 97 -12.86 13.10 -12.34
N LEU A 98 -13.85 12.32 -11.88
CA LEU A 98 -15.26 12.53 -12.24
C LEU A 98 -15.79 13.87 -11.73
N VAL A 99 -15.46 14.26 -10.50
CA VAL A 99 -15.90 15.54 -9.92
C VAL A 99 -15.23 16.74 -10.60
N LEU A 100 -13.98 16.61 -11.04
CA LEU A 100 -13.27 17.65 -11.79
C LEU A 100 -13.82 17.86 -13.22
N ASN A 101 -14.41 16.82 -13.82
CA ASN A 101 -14.92 16.83 -15.19
C ASN A 101 -16.46 16.96 -15.28
N SER A 102 -17.15 17.10 -14.15
CA SER A 102 -18.59 17.40 -14.07
C SER A 102 -18.82 18.89 -13.94
#